data_AF-D3G0Z7-F1
#
_entry.id   AF-D3G0Z7-F1
#
_cell.length_a   1.000
_cell.length_b   1.000
_cell.length_c   1.000
_cell.angle_alpha   90.00
_cell.angle_beta   90.00
_cell.angle_gamma   90.00
#
_symmetry.space_group_name_H-M   'P 1'
#
loop_
_entity.id
_entity.type
_entity.pdbx_description
1 polymer ?
#
loop_
_entity_poly.entity_id
_entity_poly.type
_entity_poly.pdbx_seq_one_letter_code
_entity_poly.pdbx_strand_id
1 'polypeptide(L)'
;MDQVKPLTFQIEEIQARFELFVSNVFLNDENNVVRTEILPKLWEVSVPEKDFKVLVECKNIGNWHGVEQWCAVVTEPNGDSSNFLLFEEEIKVWLEEQRRMRGIES
;
A
#
# COMPACT_ATOMS: atom_id res chain seq x y z
N MET A 1 -31.14 -7.02 -11.49
CA MET A 1 -29.69 -7.22 -11.34
C MET A 1 -29.17 -6.03 -10.57
N ASP A 2 -28.91 -6.20 -9.28
CA ASP A 2 -28.27 -5.13 -8.50
C ASP A 2 -26.86 -4.93 -9.04
N GLN A 3 -26.56 -3.71 -9.48
CA GLN A 3 -25.21 -3.34 -9.87
C GLN A 3 -24.37 -3.30 -8.60
N VAL A 4 -23.40 -4.22 -8.50
CA VAL A 4 -22.38 -4.18 -7.46
C VAL A 4 -21.54 -2.93 -7.69
N LYS A 5 -21.55 -2.01 -6.72
CA LYS A 5 -20.70 -0.82 -6.79
C LYS A 5 -19.23 -1.23 -6.65
N PRO A 6 -18.33 -0.67 -7.49
CA PRO A 6 -16.90 -0.90 -7.33
C PRO A 6 -16.42 -0.37 -5.97
N LEU A 7 -15.41 -1.02 -5.42
CA LEU A 7 -14.72 -0.54 -4.23
C LEU A 7 -13.86 0.67 -4.63
N THR A 8 -14.18 1.83 -4.06
CA THR A 8 -13.44 3.09 -4.28
C THR A 8 -13.04 3.69 -2.95
N PHE A 9 -11.74 3.87 -2.75
CA PHE A 9 -11.17 4.49 -1.55
C PHE A 9 -11.03 5.99 -1.76
N GLN A 10 -11.32 6.77 -0.71
CA GLN A 10 -11.14 8.22 -0.76
C GLN A 10 -9.65 8.57 -0.63
N ILE A 11 -9.24 9.71 -1.21
CA ILE A 11 -7.83 10.10 -1.23
C ILE A 11 -7.26 10.31 0.17
N GLU A 12 -8.08 10.78 1.10
CA GLU A 12 -7.73 10.98 2.50
C GLU A 12 -7.49 9.65 3.21
N GLU A 13 -8.28 8.62 2.89
CA GLU A 13 -8.10 7.27 3.44
C GLU A 13 -6.80 6.63 2.92
N ILE A 14 -6.52 6.80 1.63
CA ILE A 14 -5.27 6.33 1.01
C ILE A 14 -4.06 7.01 1.68
N GLN A 15 -4.14 8.32 1.91
CA GLN A 15 -3.10 9.08 2.60
C GLN A 15 -2.90 8.60 4.04
N ALA A 16 -3.99 8.45 4.80
CA ALA A 16 -3.92 7.99 6.18
C ALA A 16 -3.32 6.59 6.30
N ARG A 17 -3.67 5.66 5.40
CA ARG A 17 -3.07 4.30 5.38
C ARG A 17 -1.60 4.32 4.96
N PHE A 18 -1.24 5.15 4.01
CA PHE A 18 0.16 5.30 3.61
C PHE A 18 1.02 5.85 4.75
N GLU A 19 0.56 6.90 5.42
CA GLU A 19 1.24 7.46 6.59
C GLU A 19 1.35 6.45 7.73
N LEU A 20 0.27 5.70 8.00
CA LEU A 20 0.29 4.61 8.98
C LEU A 20 1.30 3.53 8.60
N PHE A 21 1.36 3.14 7.33
CA PHE A 21 2.31 2.15 6.84
C PHE A 21 3.75 2.60 7.09
N VAL A 22 4.12 3.80 6.63
CA VAL A 22 5.50 4.29 6.76
C VAL A 22 5.88 4.50 8.22
N SER A 23 4.98 5.06 9.04
CA SER A 23 5.28 5.42 10.43
C SER A 23 5.33 4.23 11.38
N ASN A 24 4.41 3.25 11.23
CA ASN A 24 4.14 2.26 12.27
C ASN A 24 4.20 0.80 11.80
N VAL A 25 4.13 0.51 10.50
CA VAL A 25 4.09 -0.87 9.99
C VAL A 25 5.41 -1.26 9.35
N PHE A 26 5.96 -0.40 8.49
CA PHE A 26 7.20 -0.69 7.78
C PHE A 26 8.39 -0.64 8.75
N LEU A 27 9.09 -1.77 8.86
CA LEU A 27 10.22 -1.98 9.79
C LEU A 27 9.82 -1.69 11.25
N ASN A 28 8.68 -2.22 11.69
CA ASN A 28 8.18 -2.02 13.05
C ASN A 28 8.92 -2.86 14.10
N ASP A 29 9.58 -3.93 13.67
CA ASP A 29 10.44 -4.81 14.44
C ASP A 29 11.88 -4.31 14.55
N GLU A 30 12.21 -3.27 13.79
CA GLU A 30 13.54 -2.65 13.77
C GLU A 30 13.67 -1.55 14.82
N ASN A 31 14.84 -1.50 15.46
CA ASN A 31 15.19 -0.42 16.38
C ASN A 31 15.88 0.71 15.62
N ASN A 32 15.80 1.93 16.17
CA ASN A 32 16.51 3.12 15.66
C ASN A 32 16.20 3.46 14.18
N VAL A 33 15.00 3.12 13.71
CA VAL A 33 14.54 3.47 12.36
C VAL A 33 14.30 4.97 12.27
N VAL A 34 14.96 5.63 11.34
CA VAL A 34 14.79 7.05 11.03
C VAL A 34 13.87 7.18 9.82
N ARG A 35 12.83 8.00 9.96
CA ARG A 35 11.81 8.24 8.94
C ARG A 35 11.76 9.75 8.66
N THR A 36 11.90 10.15 7.41
CA THR A 36 11.92 11.56 7.02
C THR A 36 11.05 11.75 5.79
N GLU A 37 10.00 12.58 5.92
CA GLU A 37 9.23 13.00 4.75
C GLU A 37 10.04 14.01 3.94
N ILE A 38 10.34 13.66 2.69
CA ILE A 38 11.15 14.49 1.78
C ILE A 38 10.22 15.40 0.97
N LEU A 39 9.10 14.84 0.51
CA LEU A 39 8.03 15.53 -0.21
C LEU A 39 6.69 14.90 0.21
N PRO A 40 5.55 15.57 -0.03
CA PRO A 40 4.25 14.97 0.24
C PRO A 40 4.14 13.59 -0.42
N LYS A 41 3.84 12.56 0.39
CA LYS A 41 3.74 11.15 -0.04
C LYS A 41 5.06 10.48 -0.47
N LEU A 42 6.21 11.09 -0.17
CA LEU A 42 7.54 10.52 -0.43
C LEU A 42 8.39 10.61 0.84
N TRP A 43 8.75 9.44 1.36
CA TRP A 43 9.48 9.29 2.60
C TRP A 43 10.81 8.61 2.35
N GLU A 44 11.84 9.03 3.07
CA GLU A 44 13.08 8.30 3.22
C GLU A 44 13.03 7.54 4.54
N VAL A 45 13.27 6.23 4.49
CA VAL A 45 13.35 5.38 5.67
C VAL A 45 14.73 4.75 5.73
N SER A 46 15.38 4.83 6.88
CA SER A 46 16.73 4.29 7.06
C SER A 46 16.91 3.62 8.42
N VAL A 47 17.80 2.64 8.46
CA VAL A 47 18.30 2.00 9.68
C VAL A 47 19.82 2.17 9.68
N PRO A 48 20.34 3.26 10.26
CA PRO A 48 21.75 3.64 10.13
C PRO A 48 22.73 2.55 10.58
N GLU A 49 22.39 1.81 11.64
CA GLU A 49 23.22 0.73 12.18
C GLU A 49 23.42 -0.45 11.22
N LYS A 50 22.52 -0.59 10.23
CA LYS A 50 22.54 -1.65 9.23
C LYS A 50 22.98 -1.18 7.84
N ASP A 51 23.37 0.10 7.71
CA ASP A 51 23.61 0.75 6.41
C ASP A 51 22.42 0.57 5.44
N PHE A 52 21.20 0.53 5.98
CA PHE A 52 19.98 0.33 5.21
C PHE A 52 19.29 1.67 4.97
N LYS A 53 18.90 1.92 3.72
CA LYS A 53 18.20 3.16 3.31
C LYS A 53 17.32 2.90 2.09
N VAL A 54 16.07 3.35 2.15
CA VAL A 54 15.09 3.22 1.05
C VAL A 54 14.24 4.46 0.91
N LEU A 55 13.67 4.65 -0.28
CA LEU A 55 12.60 5.61 -0.52
C LEU A 55 11.26 4.89 -0.53
N VAL A 56 10.24 5.49 0.06
CA VAL A 56 8.89 4.95 0.13
C VAL A 56 7.91 5.97 -0.43
N GLU A 57 7.17 5.61 -1.47
CA GLU A 57 6.27 6.51 -2.19
C GLU A 57 4.84 5.93 -2.28
N CYS A 58 3.83 6.78 -2.12
CA CYS A 58 2.43 6.38 -2.35
C CYS A 58 2.08 6.47 -3.84
N LYS A 59 1.79 5.33 -4.48
CA LYS A 59 1.48 5.26 -5.91
C LYS A 59 0.20 4.48 -6.18
N ASN A 60 -0.59 4.96 -7.15
CA ASN A 60 -1.60 4.14 -7.80
C ASN A 60 -0.89 3.29 -8.87
N ILE A 61 -0.97 1.97 -8.72
CA ILE A 61 -0.30 1.02 -9.62
C ILE A 61 -1.25 0.42 -10.66
N GLY A 62 -2.53 0.76 -10.60
CA GLY A 62 -3.50 0.27 -11.57
C GLY A 62 -4.95 0.39 -11.10
N ASN A 63 -5.84 0.08 -12.03
CA ASN A 63 -7.24 -0.12 -11.76
C ASN A 63 -7.62 -1.52 -12.25
N TRP A 64 -8.10 -2.38 -11.34
CA TRP A 64 -8.52 -3.72 -11.67
C TRP A 64 -10.01 -3.89 -11.38
N HIS A 65 -10.78 -4.17 -12.43
CA HIS A 65 -12.24 -4.31 -12.36
C HIS A 65 -12.96 -3.12 -11.69
N GLY A 66 -12.46 -1.90 -11.87
CA GLY A 66 -13.02 -0.69 -11.27
C GLY A 66 -12.49 -0.36 -9.88
N VAL A 67 -11.62 -1.21 -9.32
CA VAL A 67 -10.99 -1.00 -8.01
C VAL A 67 -9.60 -0.42 -8.21
N GLU A 68 -9.36 0.76 -7.64
CA GLU A 68 -8.04 1.37 -7.64
C GLU A 68 -7.08 0.63 -6.70
N GLN A 69 -5.88 0.34 -7.19
CA GLN A 69 -4.84 -0.34 -6.44
C GLN A 69 -3.77 0.68 -6.05
N TRP A 70 -3.78 1.05 -4.77
CA TRP A 70 -2.81 1.96 -4.18
C TRP A 70 -1.79 1.20 -3.34
N CYS A 71 -0.51 1.53 -3.53
CA CYS A 71 0.61 0.90 -2.87
C CYS A 71 1.53 1.92 -2.20
N ALA A 72 2.21 1.46 -1.15
CA ALA A 72 3.52 1.99 -0.79
C ALA A 72 4.58 1.28 -1.63
N VAL A 73 5.27 2.02 -2.48
CA VAL A 73 6.37 1.53 -3.31
C VAL A 73 7.67 1.82 -2.59
N VAL A 74 8.38 0.77 -2.19
CA VAL A 74 9.68 0.85 -1.52
C VAL A 74 10.76 0.65 -2.56
N THR A 75 11.60 1.67 -2.77
CA THR A 75 12.71 1.67 -3.74
C THR A 75 14.04 1.65 -3.00
N GLU A 76 14.86 0.65 -3.31
CA GLU A 76 16.23 0.51 -2.81
C GLU A 76 17.21 1.41 -3.59
N PRO A 77 18.40 1.72 -3.04
CA PRO A 77 19.37 2.59 -3.69
C PRO A 77 19.89 2.07 -5.04
N ASN A 78 19.79 0.77 -5.27
CA ASN A 78 20.15 0.11 -6.53
C ASN A 78 19.05 0.25 -7.62
N GLY A 79 17.89 0.80 -7.27
CA GLY A 79 16.73 0.99 -8.16
C GLY A 79 15.69 -0.13 -8.10
N ASP A 80 15.94 -1.21 -7.37
CA ASP A 80 14.95 -2.28 -7.19
C ASP A 80 13.76 -1.75 -6.38
N SER A 81 12.56 -2.23 -6.72
CA SER A 81 11.31 -1.74 -6.14
C SER A 81 10.39 -2.87 -5.71
N SER A 82 9.82 -2.73 -4.52
CA SER A 82 8.81 -3.63 -3.96
C SER A 82 7.50 -2.88 -3.70
N ASN A 83 6.37 -3.49 -4.04
CA ASN A 83 5.04 -2.88 -3.89
C ASN A 83 4.28 -3.51 -2.71
N PHE A 84 3.82 -2.68 -1.79
CA PHE A 84 2.99 -3.09 -0.65
C PHE A 84 1.59 -2.51 -0.81
N LEU A 85 0.58 -3.36 -1.01
CA LEU A 85 -0.81 -2.94 -1.16
C LEU A 85 -1.36 -2.37 0.16
N LEU A 86 -1.90 -1.15 0.13
CA LEU A 86 -2.42 -0.46 1.32
C LEU A 86 -3.79 -0.99 1.79
N PHE A 87 -4.48 -1.72 0.91
CA PHE A 87 -5.86 -2.20 1.10
C PHE A 87 -6.00 -3.69 0.70
N GLU A 88 -4.95 -4.47 0.92
CA GLU A 88 -4.89 -5.86 0.45
C GLU A 88 -6.05 -6.70 1.00
N GLU A 89 -6.36 -6.56 2.29
CA GLU A 89 -7.43 -7.31 2.95
C GLU A 89 -8.81 -6.95 2.40
N GLU A 90 -9.12 -5.65 2.24
CA GLU A 90 -10.40 -5.21 1.70
C GLU A 90 -10.60 -5.65 0.25
N ILE A 91 -9.52 -5.62 -0.54
CA ILE A 91 -9.55 -6.12 -1.92
C ILE A 91 -9.81 -7.63 -1.93
N LYS A 92 -9.17 -8.41 -1.04
CA LYS A 92 -9.42 -9.87 -0.93
C LYS A 92 -10.87 -10.17 -0.55
N VAL A 93 -11.39 -9.52 0.49
CA VAL A 93 -12.79 -9.70 0.94
C VAL A 93 -13.77 -9.34 -0.17
N TRP A 94 -13.53 -8.23 -0.88
CA TRP A 94 -14.37 -7.84 -2.02
C TRP A 94 -14.34 -8.88 -3.14
N LEU A 95 -13.17 -9.43 -3.47
CA LEU A 95 -13.03 -10.46 -4.51
C LEU A 95 -13.77 -11.74 -4.14
N GLU A 96 -13.68 -12.18 -2.88
CA GLU A 96 -14.41 -13.34 -2.38
C GLU A 96 -15.93 -13.12 -2.51
N GLU A 97 -16.42 -11.94 -2.14
CA GLU A 97 -17.83 -11.59 -2.29
C GLU A 97 -18.26 -11.59 -3.78
N GLN A 98 -17.43 -11.06 -4.68
CA GLN A 98 -17.71 -11.11 -6.13
C GLN A 98 -17.79 -12.54 -6.65
N ARG A 99 -16.89 -13.42 -6.21
CA ARG A 99 -16.89 -14.83 -6.60
C ARG A 99 -18.16 -15.53 -6.12
N ARG A 100 -18.53 -15.30 -4.86
CA ARG A 100 -19.75 -15.85 -4.24
C ARG A 100 -21.02 -15.42 -4.98
N MET A 101 -21.18 -14.12 -5.26
CA MET A 101 -22.35 -13.59 -5.98
C MET A 101 -22.48 -14.13 -7.41
N ARG A 102 -21.37 -14.54 -8.03
CA ARG A 102 -21.34 -15.08 -9.40
C ARG A 102 -21.44 -16.61 -9.42
N GLY A 103 -21.57 -17.27 -8.27
CA GLY A 103 -21.60 -18.72 -8.17
C GLY A 103 -20.29 -19.39 -8.56
N ILE A 104 -19.16 -18.69 -8.43
CA ILE A 104 -17.83 -19.25 -8.67
C ILE A 104 -17.36 -19.81 -7.32
N GLU A 105 -17.61 -21.09 -7.08
CA GLU A 105 -17.05 -21.81 -5.93
C GLU A 105 -15.54 -22.04 -6.14
N SER A 106 -14.77 -21.80 -5.10
CA SER A 106 -13.31 -21.97 -5.03
C SER A 106 -12.89 -23.44 -4.94
#